data_AF-A0A6F9C5L8-F1
#
_entry.id   AF-A0A6F9C5L8-F1
#
_cell.length_a   1.000
_cell.length_b   1.000
_cell.length_c   1.000
_cell.angle_alpha   90.00
_cell.angle_beta   90.00
_cell.angle_gamma   90.00
#
_symmetry.space_group_name_H-M   'P 1'
#
loop_
_entity.id
_entity.type
_entity.pdbx_description
1 polymer ?
#
loop_
_entity_poly.entity_id
_entity_poly.type
_entity_poly.pdbx_seq_one_letter_code
_entity_poly.pdbx_strand_id
1 'polypeptide(L)'
;GDRETFENYYRKQRKKQARLVLQPQANMHETVEGYRRYFNQILGFFVVEDHILHATQGLSYCSDPDLVLELKNLIVIFADTLQGYGFPVNRLFDLLFEIRDQYNETLLKKWALVFREIFELDNYSPIPVETEEEY
;
A
#
# COMPACT_ATOMS: atom_id res chain seq x y z
N GLY A 1 -0.05 -2.70 -31.89
CA GLY A 1 0.28 -1.26 -31.71
C GLY A 1 1.39 -1.10 -30.69
N ASP A 2 2.08 0.04 -30.63
CA ASP A 2 3.31 0.22 -29.82
C ASP A 2 3.18 -0.19 -28.34
N ARG A 3 2.00 0.00 -27.75
CA ARG A 3 1.68 -0.43 -26.38
C ARG A 3 1.73 -1.95 -26.20
N GLU A 4 1.15 -2.70 -27.13
CA GLU A 4 1.12 -4.16 -27.10
C GLU A 4 2.53 -4.75 -27.30
N THR A 5 3.35 -4.09 -28.12
CA THR A 5 4.76 -4.44 -28.32
C THR A 5 5.57 -4.22 -27.03
N PHE A 6 5.35 -3.08 -26.35
CA PHE A 6 5.98 -2.77 -25.06
C PHE A 6 5.57 -3.75 -23.96
N GLU A 7 4.26 -4.04 -23.80
CA GLU A 7 3.75 -4.98 -22.80
C GLU A 7 4.35 -6.38 -23.00
N ASN A 8 4.40 -6.85 -24.25
CA ASN A 8 5.01 -8.14 -24.60
C ASN A 8 6.51 -8.18 -24.33
N TYR A 9 7.23 -7.10 -24.64
CA TYR A 9 8.65 -6.97 -24.33
C TYR A 9 8.92 -6.97 -22.82
N TYR A 10 8.16 -6.17 -22.07
CA TYR A 10 8.25 -6.06 -20.61
C TYR A 10 8.00 -7.42 -19.94
N ARG A 11 6.89 -8.10 -20.29
CA ARG A 11 6.58 -9.46 -19.78
C ARG A 11 7.70 -10.46 -20.07
N LYS A 12 8.30 -10.41 -21.26
CA LYS A 12 9.43 -11.29 -21.62
C LYS A 12 10.66 -11.02 -20.75
N GLN A 13 10.98 -9.75 -20.45
CA GLN A 13 12.10 -9.40 -19.59
C GLN A 13 11.85 -9.83 -18.14
N ARG A 14 10.64 -9.62 -17.61
CA ARG A 14 10.31 -9.99 -16.23
C ARG A 14 10.27 -11.49 -16.02
N LYS A 15 9.84 -12.27 -17.01
CA LYS A 15 9.96 -13.74 -16.98
C LYS A 15 11.42 -14.22 -16.90
N LYS A 16 12.35 -13.49 -17.52
CA LYS A 16 13.80 -13.80 -17.42
C LYS A 16 14.34 -13.45 -16.03
N GLN A 17 13.97 -12.30 -15.47
CA GLN A 17 14.39 -11.89 -14.14
C GLN A 17 13.82 -12.79 -13.03
N ALA A 18 12.54 -13.18 -13.12
CA ALA A 18 11.91 -14.12 -12.19
C ALA A 18 12.68 -15.45 -12.13
N ARG A 19 13.13 -15.95 -13.29
CA ARG A 19 13.94 -17.18 -13.36
C ARG A 19 15.28 -17.07 -12.65
N LEU A 20 15.89 -15.89 -12.61
CA LEU A 20 17.15 -15.67 -11.91
C LEU A 20 16.93 -15.54 -10.40
N VAL A 21 15.84 -14.90 -9.98
CA VAL A 21 15.52 -14.70 -8.56
C VAL A 21 15.05 -16.00 -7.89
N LEU A 22 14.37 -16.87 -8.64
CA LEU A 22 13.94 -18.20 -8.18
C LEU A 22 15.07 -19.25 -8.21
N GLN A 23 16.29 -18.87 -8.61
CA GLN A 23 17.44 -19.77 -8.53
C GLN A 23 18.09 -19.65 -7.14
N PRO A 24 18.17 -20.75 -6.37
CA PRO A 24 18.79 -20.72 -5.06
C PRO A 24 20.29 -20.39 -5.19
N GLN A 25 20.76 -19.48 -4.33
CA GLN A 25 22.18 -19.12 -4.28
C GLN A 25 23.00 -20.28 -3.71
N ALA A 26 24.22 -20.48 -4.24
CA ALA A 26 25.04 -21.66 -3.96
C ALA A 26 25.20 -21.98 -2.46
N ASN A 27 25.33 -20.97 -1.59
CA ASN A 27 25.61 -21.17 -0.16
C ASN A 27 24.40 -20.83 0.73
N MET A 28 23.21 -20.63 0.14
CA MET A 28 22.01 -20.23 0.87
C MET A 28 21.59 -21.27 1.93
N HIS A 29 21.86 -22.55 1.68
CA HIS A 29 21.43 -23.65 2.52
C HIS A 29 22.31 -23.84 3.78
N GLU A 30 23.46 -23.14 3.85
CA GLU A 30 24.41 -23.28 4.95
C GLU A 30 23.94 -22.56 6.22
N THR A 31 23.05 -21.56 6.10
CA THR A 31 22.58 -20.75 7.24
C THR A 31 21.12 -20.35 7.09
N VAL A 32 20.42 -20.15 8.22
CA VAL A 32 19.06 -19.60 8.25
C VAL A 32 19.01 -18.20 7.60
N GLU A 33 20.09 -17.43 7.73
CA GLU A 33 20.22 -16.11 7.10
C GLU A 33 20.31 -16.19 5.57
N GLY A 34 20.96 -17.24 5.05
CA GLY A 34 20.97 -17.55 3.62
C GLY A 34 19.55 -17.77 3.09
N TYR A 35 18.77 -18.65 3.74
CA TYR A 35 17.37 -18.90 3.38
C TYR A 35 16.53 -17.62 3.43
N ARG A 36 16.70 -16.82 4.50
CA ARG A 36 16.01 -15.53 4.68
C ARG A 36 16.30 -14.58 3.52
N ARG A 37 17.57 -14.42 3.14
CA ARG A 37 17.97 -13.56 2.01
C ARG A 37 17.35 -14.01 0.69
N TYR A 38 17.32 -15.32 0.44
CA TYR A 38 16.72 -15.88 -0.77
C TYR A 38 15.20 -15.67 -0.82
N PHE A 39 14.48 -15.96 0.26
CA PHE A 39 13.04 -15.70 0.31
C PHE A 39 12.72 -14.21 0.17
N ASN A 40 13.53 -13.32 0.76
CA ASN A 40 13.34 -11.88 0.62
C ASN A 40 13.59 -11.37 -0.81
N GLN A 41 14.52 -11.97 -1.56
CA GLN A 41 14.71 -11.66 -2.97
C GLN A 41 13.48 -12.07 -3.81
N ILE A 42 12.92 -13.24 -3.52
CA ILE A 42 11.69 -13.72 -4.18
C ILE A 42 10.53 -12.78 -3.87
N LEU A 43 10.30 -12.48 -2.59
CA LEU A 43 9.21 -11.59 -2.16
C LEU A 43 9.37 -10.19 -2.74
N GLY A 44 10.58 -9.62 -2.72
CA GLY A 44 10.86 -8.31 -3.30
C GLY A 44 10.59 -8.23 -4.81
N PHE A 45 10.90 -9.29 -5.57
CA PHE A 45 10.60 -9.32 -7.01
C PHE A 45 9.09 -9.30 -7.28
N PHE A 46 8.30 -10.09 -6.55
CA PHE A 46 6.85 -10.16 -6.75
C PHE A 46 6.11 -8.94 -6.22
N VAL A 47 6.52 -8.37 -5.09
CA VAL A 47 5.92 -7.14 -4.54
C VAL A 47 6.18 -5.94 -5.45
N VAL A 48 7.38 -5.83 -6.05
CA VAL A 48 7.68 -4.78 -7.03
C VAL A 48 6.89 -4.99 -8.33
N GLU A 49 6.68 -6.23 -8.76
CA GLU A 49 5.83 -6.52 -9.93
C GLU A 49 4.37 -6.19 -9.69
N ASP A 50 3.83 -6.56 -8.53
CA ASP A 50 2.47 -6.22 -8.10
C ASP A 50 2.32 -4.69 -8.01
N HIS A 51 3.28 -4.01 -7.37
CA HIS A 51 3.27 -2.56 -7.27
C HIS A 51 3.40 -1.86 -8.64
N ILE A 52 4.28 -2.29 -9.53
CA ILE A 52 4.39 -1.67 -10.88
C ILE A 52 3.14 -1.93 -11.70
N LEU A 53 2.55 -3.13 -11.60
CA LEU A 53 1.37 -3.51 -12.37
C LEU A 53 0.09 -2.81 -11.87
N HIS A 54 -0.03 -2.59 -10.56
CA HIS A 54 -1.23 -2.03 -9.93
C HIS A 54 -1.11 -0.53 -9.61
N ALA A 55 0.08 -0.02 -9.28
CA ALA A 55 0.26 1.38 -8.86
C ALA A 55 0.42 2.35 -10.04
N THR A 56 0.83 1.90 -11.23
CA THR A 56 1.00 2.78 -12.40
C THR A 56 -0.31 3.30 -12.99
N GLN A 57 -1.48 2.84 -12.52
CA GLN A 57 -2.77 3.32 -13.01
C GLN A 57 -3.62 4.07 -11.96
N GLY A 58 -3.26 4.08 -10.67
CA GLY A 58 -4.24 4.42 -9.62
C GLY A 58 -3.84 5.39 -8.50
N LEU A 59 -2.56 5.70 -8.30
CA LEU A 59 -2.13 6.40 -7.07
C LEU A 59 -2.63 7.85 -6.95
N SER A 60 -2.99 8.52 -8.05
CA SER A 60 -3.56 9.88 -8.01
C SER A 60 -5.07 9.93 -7.70
N TYR A 61 -5.75 8.79 -7.59
CA TYR A 61 -7.23 8.72 -7.47
C TYR A 61 -7.74 7.84 -6.33
N CYS A 62 -6.86 7.26 -5.50
CA CYS A 62 -7.30 6.43 -4.39
C CYS A 62 -8.02 7.28 -3.33
N SER A 63 -9.35 7.28 -3.41
CA SER A 63 -10.26 7.95 -2.47
C SER A 63 -10.76 7.00 -1.37
N ASP A 64 -10.24 5.77 -1.35
CA ASP A 64 -10.61 4.74 -0.38
C ASP A 64 -9.63 4.79 0.81
N PRO A 65 -10.10 5.17 2.02
CA PRO A 65 -9.27 5.21 3.23
C PRO A 65 -8.63 3.85 3.56
N ASP A 66 -9.31 2.74 3.27
CA ASP A 66 -8.85 1.40 3.66
C ASP A 66 -7.65 0.96 2.81
N LEU A 67 -7.68 1.26 1.50
CA LEU A 67 -6.55 1.01 0.59
C LEU A 67 -5.31 1.85 0.95
N VAL A 68 -5.51 3.08 1.41
CA VAL A 68 -4.41 3.96 1.86
C VAL A 68 -3.75 3.41 3.12
N LEU A 69 -4.53 2.82 4.03
CA LEU A 69 -4.03 2.14 5.24
C LEU A 69 -3.27 0.85 4.91
N GLU A 70 -3.76 0.04 3.97
CA GLU A 70 -3.06 -1.17 3.53
C GLU A 70 -1.70 -0.83 2.88
N LEU A 71 -1.67 0.18 2.02
CA LEU A 71 -0.44 0.67 1.40
C LEU A 71 0.58 1.16 2.44
N LYS A 72 0.12 1.90 3.46
CA LYS A 72 0.97 2.32 4.59
C LYS A 72 1.58 1.13 5.30
N ASN A 73 0.80 0.06 5.55
CA ASN A 73 1.31 -1.12 6.24
C ASN A 73 2.38 -1.86 5.41
N LEU A 74 2.21 -1.95 4.09
CA LEU A 74 3.21 -2.51 3.17
C LEU A 74 4.52 -1.70 3.17
N ILE A 75 4.43 -0.37 3.11
CA ILE A 75 5.61 0.51 3.09
C ILE A 75 6.35 0.48 4.43
N VAL A 76 5.63 0.40 5.55
CA VAL A 76 6.23 0.26 6.89
C VAL A 76 7.00 -1.05 7.01
N ILE A 77 6.40 -2.17 6.59
CA ILE A 77 7.07 -3.49 6.61
C ILE A 77 8.31 -3.46 5.72
N PHE A 78 8.24 -2.80 4.55
CA PHE A 78 9.37 -2.63 3.65
C PHE A 78 10.49 -1.76 4.26
N ALA A 79 10.15 -0.65 4.92
CA ALA A 79 11.09 0.23 5.59
C ALA A 79 11.79 -0.46 6.77
N ASP A 80 11.05 -1.14 7.65
CA ASP A 80 11.62 -1.91 8.77
C ASP A 80 12.58 -2.98 8.27
N THR A 81 12.22 -3.64 7.15
CA THR A 81 13.04 -4.67 6.52
C THR A 81 14.35 -4.07 5.98
N LEU A 82 14.30 -2.95 5.25
CA LEU A 82 15.49 -2.29 4.70
C LEU A 82 16.39 -1.70 5.78
N GLN A 83 15.81 -1.15 6.85
CA GLN A 83 16.55 -0.60 7.98
C GLN A 83 17.29 -1.72 8.74
N GLY A 84 16.69 -2.90 8.88
CA GLY A 84 17.35 -4.09 9.44
C GLY A 84 18.58 -4.56 8.66
N TYR A 85 18.65 -4.26 7.35
CA TYR A 85 19.80 -4.53 6.49
C TYR A 85 20.81 -3.36 6.41
N GLY A 86 20.58 -2.26 7.14
CA GLY A 86 21.47 -1.10 7.16
C GLY A 86 21.33 -0.15 5.95
N PHE A 87 20.27 -0.30 5.15
CA PHE A 87 19.98 0.64 4.06
C PHE A 87 19.27 1.91 4.58
N PRO A 88 19.53 3.08 3.97
CA PRO A 88 18.84 4.31 4.33
C PRO A 88 17.39 4.29 3.86
N VAL A 89 16.45 4.52 4.78
CA VAL A 89 15.00 4.42 4.55
C VAL A 89 14.26 5.77 4.58
N ASN A 90 14.98 6.89 4.68
CA ASN A 90 14.40 8.23 4.83
C ASN A 90 13.35 8.57 3.75
N ARG A 91 13.60 8.17 2.50
CA ARG A 91 12.65 8.40 1.39
C ARG A 91 11.34 7.63 1.53
N LEU A 92 11.35 6.49 2.22
CA LEU A 92 10.14 5.72 2.52
C LEU A 92 9.36 6.38 3.66
N PHE A 93 10.04 7.00 4.62
CA PHE A 93 9.38 7.81 5.65
C PHE A 93 8.75 9.07 5.06
N ASP A 94 9.41 9.76 4.13
CA ASP A 94 8.83 10.89 3.40
C ASP A 94 7.54 10.47 2.67
N LEU A 95 7.57 9.33 1.98
CA LEU A 95 6.38 8.75 1.32
C LEU A 95 5.27 8.39 2.33
N LEU A 96 5.62 7.86 3.51
CA LEU A 96 4.64 7.58 4.56
C LEU A 96 3.97 8.87 5.07
N PHE A 97 4.70 9.99 5.12
CA PHE A 97 4.11 11.28 5.46
C PHE A 97 3.12 11.76 4.40
N GLU A 98 3.46 11.64 3.11
CA GLU A 98 2.55 11.97 2.01
C GLU A 98 1.25 11.14 2.06
N ILE A 99 1.38 9.83 2.32
CA ILE A 99 0.24 8.91 2.45
C ILE A 99 -0.65 9.27 3.64
N ARG A 100 -0.04 9.64 4.78
CA ARG A 100 -0.79 10.11 5.96
C ARG A 100 -1.59 11.36 5.64
N ASP A 101 -0.98 12.31 4.95
CA ASP A 101 -1.64 13.57 4.62
C ASP A 101 -2.81 13.32 3.63
N GLN A 102 -2.63 12.41 2.65
CA GLN A 102 -3.70 11.95 1.76
C GLN A 102 -4.84 11.21 2.50
N TYR A 103 -4.51 10.38 3.50
CA TYR A 103 -5.51 9.72 4.34
C TYR A 103 -6.36 10.75 5.09
N ASN A 104 -5.70 11.72 5.71
CA ASN A 104 -6.37 12.79 6.47
C ASN A 104 -7.30 13.61 5.57
N GLU A 105 -6.85 13.99 4.37
CA GLU A 105 -7.71 14.71 3.42
C GLU A 105 -8.93 13.89 3.00
N THR A 106 -8.74 12.60 2.71
CA THR A 106 -9.83 11.70 2.32
C THR A 106 -10.86 11.57 3.44
N LEU A 107 -10.38 11.39 4.67
CA LEU A 107 -11.23 11.28 5.85
C LEU A 107 -12.02 12.57 6.11
N LEU A 108 -11.36 13.73 5.99
CA LEU A 108 -11.99 15.04 6.15
C LEU A 108 -13.08 15.27 5.11
N LYS A 109 -12.82 14.95 3.84
CA LYS A 109 -13.82 15.04 2.77
C LYS A 109 -15.03 14.15 3.05
N LYS A 110 -14.79 12.91 3.47
CA LYS A 110 -15.87 11.96 3.83
C LYS A 110 -16.73 12.47 4.98
N TRP A 111 -16.11 12.92 6.08
CA TRP A 111 -16.87 13.44 7.23
C TRP A 111 -17.56 14.76 6.94
N ALA A 112 -16.95 15.66 6.16
CA ALA A 112 -17.61 16.91 5.76
C ALA A 112 -18.90 16.64 4.97
N LEU A 113 -18.91 15.63 4.10
CA LEU A 113 -20.11 15.21 3.37
C LEU A 113 -21.16 14.63 4.32
N VAL A 114 -20.79 13.70 5.20
CA VAL A 114 -21.70 13.10 6.19
C VAL A 114 -22.31 14.16 7.11
N PHE A 115 -21.49 15.10 7.61
CA PHE A 115 -21.98 16.20 8.46
C PHE A 115 -22.97 17.08 7.72
N ARG A 116 -22.70 17.41 6.45
CA ARG A 116 -23.63 18.20 5.64
C ARG A 116 -24.95 17.44 5.42
N GLU A 117 -24.90 16.15 5.09
CA GLU A 117 -26.12 15.34 4.94
C GLU A 117 -26.95 15.31 6.23
N ILE A 118 -26.31 15.11 7.39
CA ILE A 118 -27.00 15.16 8.69
C ILE A 118 -27.66 16.52 8.90
N PHE A 119 -26.97 17.62 8.59
CA PHE A 119 -27.49 18.98 8.78
C PHE A 119 -28.68 19.30 7.87
N GLU A 120 -28.65 18.80 6.63
CA GLU A 120 -29.76 18.97 5.67
C GLU A 120 -30.97 18.09 6.01
N LEU A 121 -30.74 16.95 6.68
CA LEU A 121 -31.80 16.03 7.12
C LEU A 121 -32.35 16.37 8.52
N ASP A 122 -31.67 17.22 9.28
CA ASP A 122 -32.11 17.62 10.61
C ASP A 122 -33.34 18.53 10.52
N ASN A 123 -34.35 18.19 11.32
CA ASN A 123 -35.59 18.95 11.44
C ASN A 123 -35.57 19.92 12.63
N TYR A 124 -34.42 20.09 13.29
CA TYR A 124 -34.17 20.97 14.44
C TYR A 124 -35.16 20.76 15.60
N SER A 125 -35.81 19.60 15.65
CA SER A 125 -36.77 19.29 16.70
C SER A 125 -36.04 18.80 17.95
N PRO A 126 -36.56 19.11 19.16
CA PRO A 126 -36.01 18.56 20.39
C PRO A 126 -36.00 17.03 20.32
N ILE A 127 -34.90 16.39 20.72
CA ILE A 127 -34.79 14.94 20.77
C ILE A 127 -35.80 14.42 21.82
N PRO A 128 -36.85 13.67 21.42
CA PRO A 128 -37.78 13.11 22.38
C PRO A 128 -37.08 11.93 23.09
N VAL A 129 -37.08 11.95 24.41
CA VAL A 129 -36.59 10.84 25.22
C VAL A 129 -37.81 10.08 25.71
N GLU A 130 -38.04 8.86 25.21
CA GLU A 130 -39.22 8.06 25.57
C GLU A 130 -38.94 7.13 26.76
N THR A 131 -37.68 6.82 27.06
CA THR A 131 -37.29 5.88 28.13
C THR A 131 -36.12 6.37 28.98
N GLU A 132 -36.04 5.93 30.25
CA GLU A 132 -34.97 6.30 31.19
C GLU A 132 -33.60 5.69 30.80
N GLU A 133 -33.57 4.67 29.94
CA GLU A 133 -32.33 4.06 29.41
C GLU A 133 -31.72 4.85 28.23
N GLU A 134 -32.50 5.75 27.61
CA GLU A 134 -32.07 6.63 26.51
C GLU A 134 -31.61 8.02 26.99
N TYR A 135 -31.78 8.31 28.29
CA TYR A 135 -31.31 9.54 28.94
C TYR A 135 -29.86 9.43 29.41
#